data_AF-H6QSN4-F1
#
_entry.id   AF-H6QSN4-F1
#
_cell.length_a   1.000
_cell.length_b   1.000
_cell.length_c   1.000
_cell.angle_alpha   90.00
_cell.angle_beta   90.00
_cell.angle_gamma   90.00
#
_symmetry.space_group_name_H-M   'P 1'
#
loop_
_entity.id
_entity.type
_entity.pdbx_description
1 polymer ?
#
loop_
_entity_poly.entity_id
_entity_poly.type
_entity_poly.pdbx_seq_one_letter_code
_entity_poly.pdbx_strand_id
1 'polypeptide(L)'
;MAKQIIAGEFEFVYLSPEALLNNPIFHDIYFDTTFQSRLSLVVVDEAHMVYVWGLVASGESKGLNSHSRHGERGVFWPGYGELAARLMVNNGTPLLMMSVTCRPIAIRKILESFKLNMDMVEFVRAELTRPEIRILQINMKYSLASSDDLAGLYSSQEQT
;
A
#
# COMPACT_ATOMS: atom_id res chain seq x y z
N MET A 1 24.90 10.14 4.43
CA MET A 1 23.54 9.58 4.41
C MET A 1 23.20 8.74 5.64
N ALA A 2 23.72 7.52 5.84
CA ALA A 2 23.35 6.68 7.00
C ALA A 2 23.49 7.37 8.37
N LYS A 3 24.63 8.01 8.62
CA LYS A 3 24.87 8.79 9.85
C LYS A 3 23.89 9.95 10.05
N GLN A 4 23.45 10.58 8.96
CA GLN A 4 22.50 11.70 8.99
C GLN A 4 21.08 11.19 9.30
N ILE A 5 20.71 10.01 8.78
CA ILE A 5 19.46 9.34 9.14
C ILE A 5 19.44 8.99 10.63
N ILE A 6 20.52 8.38 11.13
CA ILE A 6 20.65 8.03 12.57
C ILE A 6 20.63 9.29 13.45
N ALA A 7 21.27 10.38 13.00
CA ALA A 7 21.27 11.66 13.70
C ALA A 7 19.90 12.36 13.71
N GLY A 8 18.94 11.90 12.91
CA GLY A 8 17.61 12.51 12.79
C GLY A 8 17.61 13.79 11.95
N GLU A 9 18.52 13.92 10.97
CA GLU A 9 18.52 15.05 10.02
C GLU A 9 17.35 15.00 9.02
N PHE A 10 16.61 13.88 8.98
CA PHE A 10 15.45 13.68 8.12
C PHE A 10 14.20 13.38 8.95
N GLU A 11 13.09 14.03 8.61
CA GLU A 11 11.79 13.78 9.24
C GLU A 11 11.08 12.54 8.66
N PHE A 12 11.22 12.33 7.34
CA PHE A 12 10.64 11.19 6.63
C PHE A 12 11.71 10.41 5.89
N VAL A 13 11.67 9.08 6.03
CA VAL A 13 12.55 8.15 5.32
C VAL A 13 11.69 7.17 4.54
N TYR A 14 11.68 7.31 3.21
CA TYR A 14 10.93 6.45 2.30
C TYR A 14 11.79 5.28 1.84
N LEU A 15 11.22 4.08 1.88
CA LEU A 15 11.91 2.84 1.56
C LEU A 15 10.99 1.93 0.78
N SER A 16 11.55 1.26 -0.23
CA SER A 16 10.86 0.15 -0.83
C SER A 16 10.91 -1.07 0.10
N PRO A 17 9.97 -2.02 -0.03
CA PRO A 17 10.02 -3.30 0.67
C PRO A 17 11.36 -4.04 0.51
N GLU A 18 11.97 -4.01 -0.69
CA GLU A 18 13.28 -4.63 -0.95
C GLU A 18 14.40 -3.95 -0.17
N ALA A 19 14.38 -2.61 -0.07
CA ALA A 19 15.38 -1.86 0.67
C ALA A 19 15.34 -2.21 2.16
N LEU A 20 14.15 -2.38 2.74
CA LEU A 20 14.01 -2.79 4.15
C LEU A 20 14.51 -4.22 4.42
N LEU A 21 14.31 -5.14 3.48
CA LEU A 21 14.65 -6.55 3.65
C LEU A 21 16.12 -6.86 3.31
N ASN A 22 16.62 -6.30 2.21
CA ASN A 22 17.86 -6.76 1.60
C ASN A 22 19.03 -5.77 1.71
N ASN A 23 18.79 -4.53 2.17
CA ASN A 23 19.86 -3.55 2.30
C ASN A 23 20.57 -3.68 3.66
N PRO A 24 21.83 -4.15 3.72
CA PRO A 24 22.56 -4.30 4.98
C PRO A 24 22.81 -2.95 5.68
N ILE A 25 22.97 -1.87 4.92
CA ILE A 25 23.15 -0.54 5.49
C ILE A 25 21.87 -0.11 6.21
N PHE A 26 20.72 -0.35 5.60
CA PHE A 26 19.45 0.03 6.21
C PHE A 26 19.08 -0.88 7.37
N HIS A 27 19.45 -2.16 7.31
CA HIS A 27 19.38 -3.07 8.45
C HIS A 27 20.08 -2.48 9.68
N ASP A 28 21.32 -2.04 9.51
CA ASP A 28 22.10 -1.47 10.61
C ASP A 28 21.52 -0.14 11.12
N ILE A 29 21.00 0.70 10.23
CA ILE A 29 20.28 1.93 10.61
C ILE A 29 19.03 1.58 11.42
N TYR A 30 18.23 0.64 10.95
CA TYR A 30 16.95 0.30 11.57
C TYR A 30 17.14 -0.27 12.98
N PHE A 31 18.18 -1.06 13.21
CA PHE A 31 18.48 -1.62 14.53
C PHE A 31 19.39 -0.73 15.40
N ASP A 32 19.81 0.43 14.90
CA ASP A 32 20.56 1.39 15.70
C ASP A 32 19.68 1.96 16.83
N THR A 33 20.21 1.92 18.05
CA THR A 33 19.48 2.38 19.24
C THR A 33 19.18 3.88 19.23
N THR A 34 20.05 4.70 18.64
CA THR A 34 19.84 6.14 18.49
C THR A 34 18.71 6.39 17.51
N PHE A 35 18.71 5.70 16.38
CA PHE A 35 17.62 5.79 15.40
C PHE A 35 16.29 5.31 16.00
N GLN A 36 16.25 4.14 16.62
CA GLN A 36 15.05 3.59 17.28
C GLN A 36 14.50 4.51 18.38
N SER A 37 15.36 5.18 19.15
CA SER A 37 14.91 6.15 20.17
C SER A 37 14.23 7.40 19.59
N ARG A 38 14.48 7.69 18.30
CA ARG A 38 13.91 8.84 17.58
C ARG A 38 12.73 8.45 16.69
N LEU A 39 12.53 7.15 16.44
CA LEU A 39 11.52 6.65 15.54
C LEU A 39 10.12 6.82 16.16
N SER A 40 9.37 7.81 15.67
CA SER A 40 8.05 8.15 16.21
C SER A 40 6.90 7.36 15.58
N LEU A 41 7.03 6.93 14.32
CA LEU A 41 5.97 6.24 13.59
C LEU A 41 6.56 5.40 12.46
N VAL A 42 6.06 4.19 12.30
CA VAL A 42 6.29 3.37 11.11
C VAL A 42 5.04 3.38 10.26
N VAL A 43 5.17 3.65 8.96
CA VAL A 43 4.04 3.71 8.03
C VAL A 43 4.21 2.64 6.95
N VAL A 44 3.17 1.81 6.77
CA VAL A 44 3.07 0.87 5.66
C VAL A 44 2.01 1.40 4.71
N ASP A 45 2.48 1.97 3.60
CA ASP A 45 1.60 2.30 2.48
C ASP A 45 1.24 1.04 1.69
N GLU A 46 0.08 1.08 1.05
CA GLU A 46 -0.52 -0.06 0.35
C GLU A 46 -0.52 -1.37 1.15
N ALA A 47 -0.86 -1.30 2.43
CA ALA A 47 -0.81 -2.41 3.38
C ALA A 47 -1.57 -3.67 2.93
N HIS A 48 -2.57 -3.52 2.06
CA HIS A 48 -3.23 -4.66 1.41
C HIS A 48 -2.30 -5.56 0.59
N MET A 49 -1.12 -5.07 0.18
CA MET A 49 -0.08 -5.87 -0.46
C MET A 49 0.54 -6.91 0.46
N VAL A 50 0.51 -6.71 1.78
CA VAL A 50 1.00 -7.72 2.74
C VAL A 50 0.21 -9.03 2.61
N TYR A 51 -1.09 -8.96 2.32
CA TYR A 51 -1.89 -10.16 2.01
C TYR A 51 -1.38 -10.86 0.75
N VAL A 52 -1.16 -10.10 -0.33
CA VAL A 52 -0.67 -10.64 -1.61
C VAL A 52 0.71 -11.28 -1.42
N TRP A 53 1.56 -10.66 -0.62
CA TRP A 53 2.90 -11.17 -0.27
C TRP A 53 2.83 -12.43 0.59
N GLY A 54 1.92 -12.48 1.57
CA GLY A 54 1.68 -13.67 2.38
C GLY A 54 1.25 -14.88 1.55
N LEU A 55 0.40 -14.67 0.53
CA LEU A 55 -0.03 -15.72 -0.40
C LEU A 55 1.10 -16.24 -1.29
N VAL A 56 2.00 -15.36 -1.72
CA VAL A 56 3.18 -15.73 -2.51
C VAL A 56 4.15 -16.54 -1.65
N ALA A 57 4.42 -16.08 -0.43
CA ALA A 57 5.30 -16.77 0.52
C ALA A 57 4.76 -18.16 0.92
N SER A 58 3.44 -18.30 1.08
CA SER A 58 2.82 -19.59 1.42
C SER A 58 2.63 -20.55 0.24
N GLY A 59 2.96 -20.13 -0.99
CA GLY A 59 2.76 -20.94 -2.21
C GLY A 59 1.29 -21.07 -2.66
N GLU A 60 0.37 -20.41 -1.94
CA GLU A 60 -1.09 -20.41 -2.21
C GLU A 60 -1.46 -19.48 -3.38
N SER A 61 -0.49 -18.74 -3.93
CA SER A 61 -0.67 -17.90 -5.12
C SER A 61 -0.98 -18.69 -6.41
N LYS A 62 -0.73 -20.01 -6.44
CA LYS A 62 -0.79 -20.87 -7.63
C LYS A 62 -2.18 -21.05 -8.27
N GLY A 63 -3.23 -20.39 -7.79
CA GLY A 63 -4.57 -20.39 -8.40
C GLY A 63 -5.24 -19.02 -8.52
N LEU A 64 -4.58 -17.94 -8.08
CA LEU A 64 -5.14 -16.59 -8.13
C LEU A 64 -4.85 -15.96 -9.50
N ASN A 65 -5.79 -16.11 -10.42
CA ASN A 65 -5.80 -15.46 -11.74
C ASN A 65 -5.89 -13.90 -11.69
N SER A 66 -5.60 -13.27 -10.55
CA SER A 66 -5.38 -11.82 -10.46
C SER A 66 -4.00 -11.39 -10.98
N HIS A 67 -3.13 -12.34 -11.35
CA HIS A 67 -1.78 -12.12 -11.88
C HIS A 67 -1.66 -11.43 -13.25
N SER A 68 -2.76 -10.98 -13.86
CA SER A 68 -2.81 -10.65 -15.30
C SER A 68 -3.21 -9.23 -15.67
N ARG A 69 -3.43 -8.28 -14.73
CA ARG A 69 -3.97 -6.95 -15.12
C ARG A 69 -3.31 -5.66 -14.61
N HIS A 70 -2.25 -5.69 -13.82
CA HIS A 70 -1.55 -4.44 -13.45
C HIS A 70 -0.07 -4.53 -13.82
N GLY A 71 0.35 -3.62 -14.70
CA GLY A 71 1.67 -3.54 -15.35
C GLY A 71 2.82 -3.13 -14.44
N GLU A 72 2.68 -3.27 -13.13
CA GLU A 72 3.75 -3.04 -12.15
C GLU A 72 4.17 -4.38 -11.56
N ARG A 73 4.70 -5.25 -12.43
CA ARG A 73 5.38 -6.49 -12.04
C ARG A 73 6.77 -6.16 -11.50
N GLY A 74 6.84 -5.70 -10.25
CA GLY A 74 7.93 -6.16 -9.41
C GLY A 74 7.77 -7.67 -9.27
N VAL A 75 8.84 -8.44 -9.52
CA VAL A 75 8.84 -9.89 -9.24
C VAL A 75 8.49 -10.03 -7.76
N PHE A 76 7.32 -10.54 -7.43
CA PHE A 76 6.88 -10.67 -6.04
C PHE A 76 7.79 -11.68 -5.34
N TRP A 77 8.64 -11.18 -4.43
CA TRP A 77 9.68 -11.95 -3.78
C TRP A 77 9.13 -12.72 -2.56
N PRO A 78 9.46 -14.00 -2.38
CA PRO A 78 9.09 -14.78 -1.19
C PRO A 78 9.53 -14.12 0.14
N GLY A 79 10.61 -13.32 0.12
CA GLY A 79 11.13 -12.61 1.29
C GLY A 79 10.17 -11.58 1.90
N TYR A 80 9.13 -11.15 1.17
CA TYR A 80 8.12 -10.23 1.72
C TYR A 80 7.29 -10.81 2.86
N GLY A 81 7.25 -12.13 3.02
CA GLY A 81 6.63 -12.77 4.19
C GLY A 81 7.26 -12.35 5.52
N GLU A 82 8.54 -11.96 5.52
CA GLU A 82 9.27 -11.54 6.72
C GLU A 82 9.15 -10.04 7.04
N LEU A 83 8.55 -9.27 6.12
CA LEU A 83 8.46 -7.81 6.23
C LEU A 83 7.68 -7.38 7.48
N ALA A 84 6.58 -8.07 7.77
CA ALA A 84 5.80 -7.82 8.97
C ALA A 84 6.62 -8.07 10.25
N ALA A 85 7.38 -9.17 10.28
CA ALA A 85 8.24 -9.48 11.42
C ALA A 85 9.31 -8.39 11.61
N ARG A 86 9.99 -7.96 10.54
CA ARG A 86 11.03 -6.93 10.63
C ARG A 86 10.48 -5.57 11.08
N LEU A 87 9.31 -5.16 10.60
CA LEU A 87 8.67 -3.91 11.03
C LEU A 87 8.28 -3.94 12.52
N MET A 88 7.90 -5.11 13.03
CA MET A 88 7.52 -5.29 14.43
C MET A 88 8.72 -5.35 15.40
N VAL A 89 9.95 -5.54 14.91
CA VAL A 89 11.15 -5.44 15.76
C VAL A 89 11.51 -3.96 15.94
N ASN A 90 10.72 -3.24 16.73
CA ASN A 90 10.95 -1.84 17.09
C ASN A 90 10.72 -1.63 18.59
N ASN A 91 11.12 -0.48 19.13
CA ASN A 91 11.04 -0.16 20.56
C ASN A 91 9.64 0.35 21.00
N GLY A 92 8.58 -0.32 20.56
CA GLY A 92 7.19 0.08 20.85
C GLY A 92 6.69 1.27 20.01
N THR A 93 7.36 1.55 18.89
CA THR A 93 6.93 2.56 17.94
C THR A 93 5.56 2.20 17.35
N PRO A 94 4.59 3.13 17.33
CA PRO A 94 3.32 2.92 16.66
C PRO A 94 3.45 2.55 15.18
N LEU A 95 2.51 1.75 14.68
CA LEU A 95 2.44 1.31 13.30
C LEU A 95 1.15 1.81 12.66
N LEU A 96 1.27 2.59 11.58
CA LEU A 96 0.15 3.04 10.75
C LEU A 96 0.15 2.25 9.44
N MET A 97 -0.99 1.63 9.12
CA MET A 97 -1.18 0.91 7.87
C MET A 97 -2.25 1.62 7.04
N MET A 98 -1.93 1.93 5.78
CA MET A 98 -2.84 2.62 4.88
C MET A 98 -3.17 1.74 3.67
N SER A 99 -4.44 1.74 3.26
CA SER A 99 -4.87 1.05 2.05
C SER A 99 -6.20 1.59 1.55
N VAL A 100 -6.33 1.72 0.23
CA VAL A 100 -7.58 2.12 -0.43
C VAL A 100 -8.57 0.96 -0.57
N THR A 101 -8.07 -0.26 -0.86
CA THR A 101 -8.91 -1.45 -1.03
C THR A 101 -8.45 -2.58 -0.11
N CYS A 102 -9.12 -2.72 1.05
CA CYS A 102 -8.80 -3.78 2.00
C CYS A 102 -10.05 -4.62 2.31
N ARG A 103 -10.19 -5.75 1.60
CA ARG A 103 -11.27 -6.72 1.89
C ARG A 103 -11.09 -7.30 3.29
N PRO A 104 -12.17 -7.73 3.98
CA PRO A 104 -12.05 -8.32 5.31
C PRO A 104 -11.05 -9.49 5.40
N ILE A 105 -10.91 -10.29 4.33
CA ILE A 105 -9.92 -11.36 4.26
C ILE A 105 -8.48 -10.85 4.22
N ALA A 106 -8.23 -9.75 3.52
CA ALA A 106 -6.91 -9.11 3.47
C ALA A 106 -6.56 -8.52 4.85
N ILE A 107 -7.51 -7.83 5.50
CA ILE A 107 -7.35 -7.32 6.87
C ILE A 107 -6.94 -8.45 7.81
N ARG A 108 -7.66 -9.58 7.83
CA ARG A 108 -7.33 -10.73 8.67
C ARG A 108 -5.92 -11.25 8.42
N LYS A 109 -5.52 -11.37 7.16
CA LYS A 109 -4.20 -11.87 6.78
C LYS A 109 -3.08 -10.92 7.16
N ILE A 110 -3.30 -9.60 7.02
CA ILE A 110 -2.38 -8.58 7.53
C ILE A 110 -2.21 -8.75 9.04
N LEU A 111 -3.30 -8.79 9.80
CA LEU A 111 -3.25 -8.97 11.24
C LEU A 111 -2.52 -10.26 11.64
N GLU A 112 -2.79 -11.38 10.95
CA GLU A 112 -2.07 -12.64 11.14
C GLU A 112 -0.55 -12.50 10.88
N SER A 113 -0.14 -11.84 9.80
CA SER A 113 1.28 -11.61 9.47
C SER A 113 1.99 -10.77 10.54
N PHE A 114 1.30 -9.77 11.10
CA PHE A 114 1.83 -8.92 12.17
C PHE A 114 1.61 -9.50 13.57
N LYS A 115 0.96 -10.67 13.69
CA LYS A 115 0.55 -11.30 14.96
C LYS A 115 -0.29 -10.37 15.85
N LEU A 116 -1.12 -9.56 15.21
CA LEU A 116 -2.04 -8.63 15.86
C LEU A 116 -3.44 -9.23 15.93
N ASN A 117 -4.19 -8.83 16.95
CA ASN A 117 -5.62 -9.11 17.04
C ASN A 117 -6.43 -7.86 16.68
N MET A 118 -7.71 -8.04 16.38
CA MET A 118 -8.62 -6.93 16.01
C MET A 118 -8.80 -5.89 17.12
N ASP A 119 -8.70 -6.30 18.38
CA ASP A 119 -8.79 -5.43 19.56
C ASP A 119 -7.51 -4.61 19.81
N MET A 120 -6.40 -4.98 19.17
CA MET A 120 -5.13 -4.26 19.23
C MET A 120 -5.00 -3.18 18.16
N VAL A 121 -5.98 -3.07 17.26
CA VAL A 121 -5.90 -2.18 16.09
C VAL A 121 -7.10 -1.25 16.04
N GLU A 122 -6.81 0.05 15.95
CA GLU A 122 -7.82 1.06 15.67
C GLU A 122 -8.05 1.16 14.16
N PHE A 123 -9.32 1.04 13.74
CA PHE A 123 -9.70 1.13 12.34
C PHE A 123 -10.31 2.49 12.02
N VAL A 124 -9.59 3.28 11.23
CA VAL A 124 -10.15 4.49 10.60
C VAL A 124 -10.62 4.13 9.19
N ARG A 125 -11.90 4.37 8.91
CA ARG A 125 -12.51 4.08 7.61
C ARG A 125 -13.14 5.35 7.06
N ALA A 126 -12.75 5.73 5.85
CA ALA A 126 -13.35 6.82 5.12
C ALA A 126 -14.23 6.26 3.98
N GLU A 127 -15.32 6.96 3.67
CA GLU A 127 -16.09 6.68 2.47
C GLU A 127 -15.42 7.31 1.25
N LEU A 128 -15.45 6.60 0.12
CA LEU A 128 -14.91 7.09 -1.15
C LEU A 128 -15.91 7.98 -1.91
N THR A 129 -16.83 8.63 -1.21
CA THR A 129 -17.81 9.52 -1.85
C THR A 129 -17.07 10.69 -2.50
N ARG A 130 -17.29 10.87 -3.79
CA ARG A 130 -16.75 11.96 -4.61
C ARG A 130 -17.92 12.72 -5.21
N PRO A 131 -18.58 13.63 -4.46
CA PRO A 131 -19.75 14.37 -4.95
C PRO A 131 -19.44 15.22 -6.19
N GLU A 132 -18.17 15.51 -6.45
CA GLU A 132 -17.68 16.20 -7.64
C GLU A 132 -17.72 15.31 -8.90
N ILE A 133 -17.75 13.98 -8.73
CA ILE A 133 -17.79 13.02 -9.84
C ILE A 133 -19.24 12.66 -10.14
N ARG A 134 -19.70 13.02 -11.35
CA ARG A 134 -21.00 12.60 -11.88
C ARG A 134 -20.81 11.35 -12.75
N ILE A 135 -21.38 10.23 -12.33
CA ILE A 135 -21.41 9.00 -13.12
C ILE A 135 -22.64 9.02 -14.02
N LEU A 136 -22.45 8.88 -15.34
CA LEU A 136 -23.51 8.87 -16.34
C LEU A 136 -23.54 7.51 -17.04
N GLN A 137 -24.73 6.95 -17.23
CA GLN A 137 -24.96 5.75 -18.04
C GLN A 137 -25.63 6.15 -19.35
N ILE A 138 -25.01 5.79 -20.47
CA ILE A 138 -25.45 6.20 -21.81
C ILE A 138 -25.52 4.97 -22.69
N ASN A 139 -26.67 4.78 -23.36
CA ASN A 139 -26.84 3.70 -24.32
C ASN A 139 -26.22 4.14 -25.65
N MET A 140 -25.13 3.48 -26.04
CA MET A 140 -24.41 3.75 -27.29
C MET A 140 -25.23 3.24 -28.49
N LYS A 141 -25.44 4.10 -29.48
CA LYS A 141 -26.02 3.74 -30.80
C LYS A 141 -24.93 3.62 -31.86
N TYR A 142 -23.84 4.34 -31.68
CA TYR A 142 -22.68 4.35 -32.56
C TYR A 142 -21.49 3.65 -31.89
N SER A 143 -20.42 3.47 -32.66
CA SER A 143 -19.19 2.88 -32.13
C SER A 143 -18.58 3.77 -31.04
N LEU A 144 -17.97 3.16 -30.03
CA LEU A 144 -17.23 3.91 -29.01
C LEU A 144 -16.10 4.77 -29.60
N ALA A 145 -15.50 4.31 -30.71
CA ALA A 145 -14.43 5.03 -31.40
C ALA A 145 -14.88 6.36 -32.02
N SER A 146 -16.13 6.45 -32.50
CA SER A 146 -16.63 7.69 -33.09
C SER A 146 -17.03 8.73 -32.05
N SER A 147 -17.36 8.31 -30.82
CA SER A 147 -17.79 9.20 -29.74
C SER A 147 -19.01 10.07 -30.08
N ASP A 148 -19.76 9.74 -31.13
CA ASP A 148 -20.90 10.55 -31.62
C ASP A 148 -22.00 10.67 -30.56
N ASP A 149 -22.27 9.58 -29.84
CA ASP A 149 -23.25 9.57 -28.74
C ASP A 149 -22.82 10.46 -27.55
N LEU A 150 -21.53 10.81 -27.46
CA LEU A 150 -20.97 11.62 -26.37
C LEU A 150 -20.88 13.11 -26.73
N ALA A 151 -21.00 13.47 -28.01
CA ALA A 151 -20.77 14.84 -28.50
C ALA A 151 -21.72 15.87 -27.86
N GLY A 152 -22.94 15.47 -27.50
CA GLY A 152 -23.93 16.34 -26.86
C GLY A 152 -23.84 16.46 -25.33
N LEU A 153 -22.94 15.72 -24.67
CA LEU A 153 -22.86 15.76 -23.20
C LEU A 153 -22.14 16.99 -22.65
N TYR A 154 -21.24 17.56 -23.43
CA TYR A 154 -20.49 18.74 -23.04
C TYR A 154 -21.04 19.92 -23.84
N SER A 155 -21.59 20.91 -23.16
CA SER A 155 -21.89 22.20 -23.78
C SER A 155 -20.59 22.77 -24.36
N SER A 156 -20.60 23.19 -25.63
CA SER A 156 -19.53 24.05 -26.15
C SER A 156 -19.42 25.24 -25.19
N GLN A 157 -18.22 25.52 -24.68
CA GLN A 157 -18.00 26.68 -23.83
C GLN A 157 -18.57 27.92 -24.54
N GLU A 158 -19.50 28.63 -23.91
CA GLU A 158 -19.78 30.01 -24.30
C GLU A 158 -18.48 30.78 -24.14
N GLN A 159 -17.88 31.18 -25.26
CA GLN A 159 -16.77 32.11 -25.29
C GLN A 159 -17.30 33.46 -24.76
N THR A 160 -17.02 33.76 -23.50
CA THR A 160 -17.07 35.13 -22.96
C THR A 160 -16.10 36.04 -23.70
#